data_AF-A0A6P6FW29-F1
#
_entry.id   AF-A0A6P6FW29-F1
#
_cell.length_a   1.000
_cell.length_b   1.000
_cell.length_c   1.000
_cell.angle_alpha   90.00
_cell.angle_beta   90.00
_cell.angle_gamma   90.00
#
_symmetry.space_group_name_H-M   'P 1'
#
loop_
_entity.id
_entity.type
_entity.pdbx_description
1 polymer ?
#
loop_
_entity_poly.entity_id
_entity_poly.type
_entity_poly.pdbx_seq_one_letter_code
_entity_poly.pdbx_strand_id
1 'polypeptide(L)'
;MALYLPCSPHRDWPIFSLNSSFLPRNASLFLGDTNKSYYSRNCIELSISISCSSIKTVRSPSLDKHIVKQNKIRFVQKLKTLLLSKPKHYIPIHILSKCRSYLSLSKPKSIISMIHRYPSIFELFSIPRAPTPLNATKSYSQLCVRLTPAAAALASEELNYKLLISDSLATKLQKLLMLSSHRRLLLSKLVHLAPDLGLPPNF
;
A
#
# COMPACT_ATOMS: atom_id res chain seq x y z
N MET A 1 7.87 13.66 -57.49
CA MET A 1 8.25 12.27 -57.84
C MET A 1 8.69 11.57 -56.57
N ALA A 2 8.33 10.30 -56.47
CA ALA A 2 8.26 9.47 -55.27
C ALA A 2 9.55 9.40 -54.44
N LEU A 3 9.39 9.28 -53.10
CA LEU A 3 10.30 8.49 -52.28
C LEU A 3 9.47 7.61 -51.34
N TYR A 4 9.62 6.30 -51.55
CA TYR A 4 8.96 5.21 -50.85
C TYR A 4 9.60 4.93 -49.49
N LEU A 5 8.78 4.38 -48.59
CA LEU A 5 9.15 3.68 -47.37
C LEU A 5 10.19 2.57 -47.59
N PRO A 6 10.90 2.18 -46.52
CA PRO A 6 10.94 0.77 -46.15
C PRO A 6 10.42 0.56 -44.72
N CYS A 7 9.43 -0.33 -44.64
CA CYS A 7 8.90 -0.92 -43.42
C CYS A 7 9.93 -1.92 -42.88
N SER A 8 10.22 -1.91 -41.57
CA SER A 8 10.98 -2.96 -40.88
C SER A 8 10.13 -3.58 -39.77
N PRO A 9 10.27 -4.90 -39.49
CA PRO A 9 9.36 -5.61 -38.60
C PRO A 9 9.74 -5.37 -37.13
N HIS A 10 8.80 -4.79 -36.39
CA HIS A 10 8.81 -4.67 -34.94
C HIS A 10 8.76 -6.07 -34.30
N ARG A 11 9.87 -6.52 -33.72
CA ARG A 11 9.89 -7.69 -32.83
C ARG A 11 9.63 -7.23 -31.41
N ASP A 12 8.41 -7.45 -30.94
CA ASP A 12 8.02 -7.29 -29.54
C ASP A 12 8.83 -8.24 -28.65
N TRP A 13 9.62 -7.68 -27.74
CA TRP A 13 10.18 -8.41 -26.60
C TRP A 13 9.54 -7.87 -25.32
N PRO A 14 8.76 -8.66 -24.57
CA PRO A 14 8.38 -8.26 -23.22
C PRO A 14 9.56 -8.51 -22.28
N ILE A 15 10.29 -7.44 -21.98
CA ILE A 15 11.19 -7.36 -20.83
C ILE A 15 10.31 -7.26 -19.59
N PHE A 16 10.18 -8.34 -18.82
CA PHE A 16 10.07 -8.36 -17.35
C PHE A 16 10.13 -9.82 -16.87
N SER A 17 11.30 -10.45 -16.99
CA SER A 17 11.60 -11.63 -16.18
C SER A 17 11.96 -11.15 -14.77
N LEU A 18 11.00 -11.24 -13.84
CA LEU A 18 11.29 -11.23 -12.41
C LEU A 18 12.05 -12.53 -12.09
N ASN A 19 13.36 -12.52 -12.33
CA ASN A 19 14.27 -13.55 -11.83
C ASN A 19 14.35 -13.44 -10.31
N SER A 20 13.44 -14.12 -9.62
CA SER A 20 13.51 -14.34 -8.19
C SER A 20 14.49 -15.48 -7.90
N SER A 21 15.73 -15.16 -7.53
CA SER A 21 16.71 -16.13 -7.03
C SER A 21 16.44 -16.52 -5.57
N PHE A 22 15.20 -16.93 -5.26
CA PHE A 22 14.84 -17.45 -3.93
C PHE A 22 15.00 -18.97 -3.82
N LEU A 23 15.40 -19.64 -4.91
CA LEU A 23 15.71 -21.07 -4.90
C LEU A 23 17.21 -21.26 -5.19
N PRO A 24 17.90 -22.16 -4.46
CA PRO A 24 19.27 -22.50 -4.78
C PRO A 24 19.31 -23.08 -6.20
N ARG A 25 19.92 -22.31 -7.09
CA ARG A 25 20.39 -22.76 -8.39
C ARG A 25 21.50 -23.75 -8.10
N ASN A 26 21.19 -25.05 -8.14
CA ASN A 26 22.05 -26.15 -8.59
C ASN A 26 21.42 -27.50 -8.20
N ALA A 27 20.73 -28.13 -9.14
CA ALA A 27 20.68 -29.57 -9.24
C ALA A 27 21.13 -29.91 -10.66
N SER A 28 22.35 -30.42 -10.77
CA SER A 28 22.91 -30.95 -12.00
C SER A 28 22.04 -32.11 -12.49
N LEU A 29 21.16 -31.86 -13.45
CA LEU A 29 20.45 -32.90 -14.18
C LEU A 29 21.41 -33.44 -15.24
N PHE A 30 22.08 -34.56 -14.95
CA PHE A 30 22.69 -35.37 -15.99
C PHE A 30 21.56 -36.03 -16.79
N LEU A 31 21.44 -35.61 -18.05
CA LEU A 31 20.56 -36.20 -19.05
C LEU A 31 21.26 -37.45 -19.61
N GLY A 32 20.85 -38.63 -19.15
CA GLY A 32 21.16 -39.92 -19.77
C GLY A 32 19.89 -40.45 -20.41
N ASP A 33 19.94 -40.62 -21.73
CA ASP A 33 18.77 -40.84 -22.58
C ASP A 33 18.38 -42.33 -22.72
N THR A 34 17.09 -42.52 -22.96
CA THR A 34 16.38 -43.69 -23.54
C THR A 34 16.33 -45.02 -22.77
N ASN A 35 15.16 -45.35 -22.20
CA ASN A 35 14.18 -46.27 -22.83
C ASN A 35 13.16 -46.86 -21.82
N LYS A 36 11.89 -46.89 -22.27
CA LYS A 36 10.78 -47.77 -21.87
C LYS A 36 10.36 -47.80 -20.38
N SER A 37 9.18 -47.25 -20.11
CA SER A 37 7.94 -48.02 -19.84
C SER A 37 6.91 -47.16 -19.09
N TYR A 38 5.64 -47.31 -19.47
CA TYR A 38 4.50 -46.70 -18.83
C TYR A 38 4.20 -47.40 -17.52
N TYR A 39 4.66 -46.85 -16.40
CA TYR A 39 4.11 -47.13 -15.08
C TYR A 39 4.05 -45.85 -14.26
N SER A 40 2.85 -45.62 -13.70
CA SER A 40 2.52 -44.73 -12.58
C SER A 40 3.70 -43.94 -12.01
N ARG A 41 3.87 -42.69 -12.46
CA ARG A 41 4.75 -41.75 -11.77
C ARG A 41 4.07 -41.35 -10.47
N ASN A 42 4.42 -42.08 -9.42
CA ASN A 42 4.28 -41.66 -8.03
C ASN A 42 4.60 -40.18 -7.93
N CYS A 43 3.66 -39.39 -7.39
CA CYS A 43 3.95 -38.05 -6.95
C CYS A 43 5.14 -38.16 -6.00
N ILE A 44 6.31 -37.71 -6.46
CA ILE A 44 7.42 -37.44 -5.56
C ILE A 44 6.88 -36.33 -4.67
N GLU A 45 6.37 -36.70 -3.51
CA GLU A 45 6.18 -35.79 -2.40
C GLU A 45 7.57 -35.21 -2.13
N LEU A 46 7.87 -34.07 -2.75
CA LEU A 46 8.87 -33.18 -2.20
C LEU A 46 8.28 -32.70 -0.87
N SER A 47 8.48 -33.52 0.17
CA SER A 47 8.33 -33.12 1.55
C SER A 47 9.39 -32.06 1.78
N ILE A 48 9.06 -30.81 1.47
CA ILE A 48 9.84 -29.66 1.90
C ILE A 48 9.74 -29.68 3.42
N SER A 49 10.73 -30.26 4.08
CA SER A 49 10.87 -30.16 5.52
C SER A 49 11.17 -28.69 5.82
N ILE A 50 10.12 -27.94 6.14
CA ILE A 50 10.25 -26.59 6.66
C ILE A 50 10.81 -26.76 8.07
N SER A 51 12.13 -26.88 8.16
CA SER A 51 12.85 -26.92 9.43
C SER A 51 12.55 -25.63 10.19
N CYS A 52 11.74 -25.71 11.24
CA CYS A 52 11.35 -24.61 12.10
C CYS A 52 12.50 -24.19 13.03
N SER A 53 13.67 -23.88 12.48
CA SER A 53 14.68 -23.14 13.24
C SER A 53 14.19 -21.70 13.40
N SER A 54 14.38 -21.09 14.59
CA SER A 54 14.01 -19.69 14.76
C SER A 54 14.86 -18.86 13.79
N ILE A 55 14.18 -18.17 12.87
CA ILE A 55 14.85 -17.34 11.88
C ILE A 55 15.55 -16.22 12.66
N LYS A 56 16.88 -16.27 12.74
CA LYS A 56 17.67 -15.18 13.30
C LYS A 56 17.49 -13.97 12.39
N THR A 57 16.72 -12.99 12.86
CA THR A 57 16.49 -11.74 12.11
C THR A 57 17.80 -10.97 12.02
N VAL A 58 18.47 -11.04 10.87
CA VAL A 58 19.68 -10.25 10.60
C VAL A 58 19.27 -8.82 10.30
N ARG A 59 19.89 -7.86 10.98
CA ARG A 59 19.64 -6.44 10.75
C ARG A 59 20.16 -6.03 9.38
N SER A 60 19.28 -5.45 8.56
CA SER A 60 19.64 -4.93 7.23
C SER A 60 19.54 -3.39 7.20
N PRO A 61 20.66 -2.66 7.04
CA PRO A 61 20.67 -1.20 7.05
C PRO A 61 19.84 -0.54 5.94
N SER A 62 19.69 -1.18 4.78
CA SER A 62 18.86 -0.70 3.68
C SER A 62 17.38 -0.67 4.06
N LEU A 63 16.87 -1.77 4.61
CA LEU A 63 15.48 -1.86 5.10
C LEU A 63 15.21 -0.83 6.20
N ASP A 64 16.14 -0.66 7.13
CA ASP A 64 16.04 0.34 8.21
C ASP A 64 15.84 1.76 7.64
N LYS A 65 16.59 2.13 6.59
CA LYS A 65 16.45 3.43 5.92
C LYS A 65 15.05 3.61 5.33
N HIS A 66 14.49 2.56 4.71
CA HIS A 66 13.13 2.59 4.17
C HIS A 66 12.08 2.76 5.27
N ILE A 67 12.22 2.05 6.38
CA ILE A 67 11.33 2.16 7.54
C ILE A 67 11.36 3.58 8.12
N VAL A 68 12.55 4.17 8.26
CA VAL A 68 12.70 5.56 8.73
C VAL A 68 12.01 6.53 7.77
N LYS A 69 12.16 6.35 6.46
CA LYS A 69 11.49 7.17 5.44
C LYS A 69 9.97 7.03 5.53
N GLN A 70 9.46 5.80 5.64
CA GLN A 70 8.03 5.52 5.77
C GLN A 70 7.44 6.14 7.05
N ASN A 71 8.16 6.05 8.16
CA ASN A 71 7.74 6.64 9.44
C ASN A 71 7.61 8.17 9.38
N LYS A 72 8.41 8.85 8.54
CA LYS A 72 8.28 10.30 8.31
C LYS A 72 6.96 10.65 7.63
N ILE A 73 6.48 9.83 6.69
CA ILE A 73 5.24 10.11 5.93
C ILE A 73 3.99 9.47 6.54
N ARG A 74 4.15 8.55 7.50
CA ARG A 74 3.04 7.83 8.13
C ARG A 74 1.96 8.76 8.69
N PHE A 75 2.36 9.85 9.33
CA PHE A 75 1.43 10.85 9.86
C PHE A 75 0.58 11.47 8.74
N VAL A 76 1.22 11.89 7.65
CA VAL A 76 0.59 12.52 6.49
C VAL A 76 -0.41 11.56 5.85
N GLN A 77 0.00 10.32 5.61
CA GLN A 77 -0.86 9.29 5.01
C GLN A 77 -2.12 9.05 5.86
N LYS A 78 -1.96 8.89 7.17
CA LYS A 78 -3.08 8.66 8.08
C LYS A 78 -4.00 9.87 8.19
N LEU A 79 -3.45 11.08 8.28
CA LEU A 79 -4.26 12.30 8.33
C LEU A 79 -5.02 12.50 7.02
N LYS A 80 -4.39 12.24 5.86
CA LYS A 80 -5.05 12.24 4.54
C LYS A 80 -6.23 11.27 4.53
N THR A 81 -6.01 10.00 4.88
CA THR A 81 -7.09 8.99 4.94
C THR A 81 -8.21 9.41 5.86
N LEU A 82 -7.88 9.99 7.03
CA LEU A 82 -8.88 10.47 7.99
C LEU A 82 -9.70 11.63 7.42
N LEU A 83 -9.08 12.58 6.73
CA LEU A 83 -9.77 13.72 6.10
C LEU A 83 -10.68 13.25 4.94
N LEU A 84 -10.17 12.36 4.09
CA LEU A 84 -10.94 11.80 2.97
C LEU A 84 -12.12 10.95 3.43
N SER A 85 -12.05 10.35 4.63
CA SER A 85 -13.17 9.60 5.21
C SER A 85 -14.37 10.48 5.61
N LYS A 86 -14.21 11.80 5.66
CA LYS A 86 -15.26 12.74 6.04
C LYS A 86 -15.89 13.38 4.80
N PRO A 87 -17.23 13.54 4.77
CA PRO A 87 -17.92 14.10 3.59
C PRO A 87 -17.52 15.56 3.32
N LYS A 88 -17.14 16.32 4.35
CA LYS A 88 -16.73 17.73 4.21
C LYS A 88 -15.22 17.92 4.06
N HIS A 89 -14.43 16.84 4.08
CA HIS A 89 -12.97 16.86 3.94
C HIS A 89 -12.19 17.80 4.90
N TYR A 90 -12.78 18.14 6.05
CA TYR A 90 -12.10 18.87 7.13
C TYR A 90 -12.40 18.25 8.50
N ILE A 91 -11.47 18.44 9.45
CA ILE A 91 -11.62 17.96 10.83
C ILE A 91 -11.19 19.06 11.82
N PRO A 92 -12.01 19.36 12.85
CA PRO A 92 -11.64 20.25 13.94
C PRO A 92 -10.48 19.71 14.79
N ILE A 93 -9.61 20.59 15.28
CA ILE A 93 -8.46 20.21 16.10
C ILE A 93 -8.86 19.45 17.39
N HIS A 94 -9.97 19.84 18.03
CA HIS A 94 -10.46 19.17 19.24
C HIS A 94 -11.01 17.75 18.98
N ILE A 95 -11.43 17.44 17.74
CA ILE A 95 -11.79 16.08 17.33
C ILE A 95 -10.51 15.32 16.95
N LEU A 96 -9.59 16.00 16.26
CA LEU A 96 -8.32 15.43 15.84
C LEU A 96 -7.46 14.98 17.04
N SER A 97 -7.55 15.69 18.17
CA SER A 97 -6.90 15.30 19.42
C SER A 97 -7.39 13.97 19.98
N LYS A 98 -8.66 13.61 19.77
CA LYS A 98 -9.21 12.29 20.12
C LYS A 98 -8.66 11.18 19.23
N CYS A 99 -8.39 11.49 17.96
CA CYS A 99 -7.82 10.55 16.98
C CYS A 99 -6.29 10.41 17.08
N ARG A 100 -5.66 10.83 18.19
CA ARG A 100 -4.20 10.81 18.36
C ARG A 100 -3.59 9.41 18.26
N SER A 101 -4.26 8.40 18.81
CA SER A 101 -3.84 6.99 18.74
C SER A 101 -3.76 6.53 17.29
N TYR A 102 -4.78 6.84 16.49
CA TYR A 102 -4.83 6.53 15.06
C TYR A 102 -3.66 7.17 14.31
N LEU A 103 -3.41 8.47 14.49
CA LEU A 103 -2.32 9.22 13.83
C LEU A 103 -0.90 8.76 14.26
N SER A 104 -0.82 7.84 15.22
CA SER A 104 0.44 7.26 15.74
C SER A 104 1.44 8.33 16.20
N LEU A 105 0.91 9.36 16.87
CA LEU A 105 1.68 10.42 17.48
C LEU A 105 2.00 10.08 18.94
N SER A 106 3.28 9.79 19.21
CA SER A 106 3.75 9.64 20.60
C SER A 106 3.69 10.99 21.33
N LYS A 107 3.36 10.97 22.62
CA LYS A 107 3.56 12.14 23.51
C LYS A 107 5.07 12.39 23.61
N PRO A 108 5.57 13.64 23.58
CA PRO A 108 4.90 14.93 23.82
C PRO A 108 4.51 15.74 22.56
N LYS A 109 4.65 15.19 21.35
CA LYS A 109 4.51 15.98 20.10
C LYS A 109 3.12 16.61 19.94
N SER A 110 3.04 17.91 19.65
CA SER A 110 1.76 18.58 19.37
C SER A 110 1.24 18.18 17.98
N ILE A 111 -0.08 18.05 17.84
CA ILE A 111 -0.72 17.79 16.54
C ILE A 111 -0.54 18.99 15.62
N ILE A 112 -0.69 20.20 16.17
CA ILE A 112 -0.56 21.45 15.43
C ILE A 112 0.87 21.59 14.88
N SER A 113 1.88 21.35 15.72
CA SER A 113 3.29 21.40 15.28
C SER A 113 3.60 20.35 14.21
N MET A 114 2.94 19.19 14.27
CA MET A 114 3.08 18.14 13.24
C MET A 114 2.43 18.54 11.91
N ILE A 115 1.30 19.26 11.94
CA ILE A 115 0.65 19.78 10.73
C ILE A 115 1.50 20.86 10.08
N HIS A 116 2.04 21.79 10.87
CA HIS A 116 2.93 22.86 10.35
C HIS A 116 4.20 22.35 9.67
N ARG A 117 4.61 21.10 9.92
CA ARG A 117 5.74 20.47 9.20
C ARG A 117 5.42 20.20 7.71
N TYR A 118 4.14 20.14 7.34
CA TYR A 118 3.68 19.79 5.98
C TYR A 118 2.70 20.83 5.40
N PRO A 119 3.11 22.10 5.26
CA PRO A 119 2.23 23.19 4.83
C PRO A 119 1.74 23.02 3.38
N SER A 120 2.50 22.32 2.54
CA SER A 120 2.11 22.06 1.15
C SER A 120 0.91 21.10 1.02
N ILE A 121 0.63 20.31 2.06
CA ILE A 121 -0.40 19.26 2.04
C ILE A 121 -1.61 19.64 2.89
N PHE A 122 -1.35 20.25 4.06
CA PHE A 122 -2.39 20.58 5.03
C PHE A 122 -2.48 22.07 5.28
N GLU A 123 -3.72 22.54 5.40
CA GLU A 123 -4.05 23.92 5.70
C GLU A 123 -4.86 23.98 7.00
N LEU A 124 -4.50 24.92 7.87
CA LEU A 124 -5.23 25.26 9.07
C LEU A 124 -6.12 26.47 8.80
N PHE A 125 -7.41 26.35 9.09
CA PHE A 125 -8.38 27.41 8.87
C PHE A 125 -9.38 27.47 10.02
N SER A 126 -9.95 28.64 10.27
CA SER A 126 -10.93 28.84 11.34
C SER A 126 -12.34 28.87 10.76
N ILE A 127 -13.26 28.12 11.38
CA ILE A 127 -14.68 28.13 11.02
C ILE A 127 -15.47 28.76 12.17
N PRO A 128 -16.37 29.73 11.90
CA PRO A 128 -17.26 30.24 12.93
C PRO A 128 -18.17 29.11 13.42
N ARG A 129 -18.16 28.85 14.73
CA ARG A 129 -19.06 27.88 15.37
C ARG A 129 -20.32 28.62 15.81
N ALA A 130 -21.48 28.05 15.49
CA ALA A 130 -22.73 28.54 16.03
C ALA A 130 -22.68 28.50 17.58
N PRO A 131 -23.15 29.56 18.26
CA PRO A 131 -23.21 29.56 19.72
C PRO A 131 -24.14 28.42 20.19
N THR A 132 -23.58 27.51 20.97
CA THR A 132 -24.33 26.49 21.72
C THR A 132 -24.00 26.69 23.20
N PRO A 133 -24.95 27.08 24.07
CA PRO A 133 -26.38 27.36 23.84
C PRO A 133 -26.62 28.65 23.03
N LEU A 134 -27.83 28.76 22.46
CA LEU A 134 -28.29 29.82 21.54
C LEU A 134 -28.15 31.26 22.11
N ASN A 135 -27.92 31.40 23.42
CA ASN A 135 -27.82 32.69 24.13
C ASN A 135 -26.36 33.14 24.40
N ALA A 136 -25.35 32.45 23.85
CA ALA A 136 -23.96 32.83 24.07
C ALA A 136 -23.56 34.02 23.18
N THR A 137 -23.25 35.17 23.81
CA THR A 137 -22.85 36.44 23.18
C THR A 137 -21.50 36.40 22.44
N LYS A 138 -20.80 35.26 22.45
CA LYS A 138 -19.46 35.11 21.86
C LYS A 138 -19.49 34.07 20.75
N SER A 139 -19.23 34.50 19.51
CA SER A 139 -18.96 33.62 18.39
C SER A 139 -17.64 32.88 18.63
N TYR A 140 -17.69 31.60 18.98
CA TYR A 140 -16.47 30.82 19.15
C TYR A 140 -15.97 30.39 17.76
N SER A 141 -14.76 30.76 17.38
CA SER A 141 -14.16 30.27 16.13
C SER A 141 -13.42 28.97 16.40
N GLN A 142 -13.58 27.99 15.50
CA GLN A 142 -13.04 26.66 15.67
C GLN A 142 -11.95 26.38 14.65
N LEU A 143 -10.73 26.16 15.13
CA LEU A 143 -9.61 25.77 14.29
C LEU A 143 -9.81 24.36 13.73
N CYS A 144 -9.76 24.26 12.42
CA CYS A 144 -9.95 23.05 11.64
C CYS A 144 -8.76 22.82 10.70
N VAL A 145 -8.59 21.56 10.30
CA VAL A 145 -7.58 21.11 9.34
C VAL A 145 -8.28 20.63 8.10
N ARG A 146 -7.79 21.03 6.93
CA ARG A 146 -8.17 20.49 5.62
C ARG A 146 -6.94 20.16 4.79
N LEU A 147 -7.15 19.45 3.69
CA LEU A 147 -6.15 19.36 2.63
C LEU A 147 -6.09 20.69 1.87
N THR A 148 -4.90 21.09 1.46
CA THR A 148 -4.69 22.19 0.52
C THR A 148 -5.37 21.85 -0.82
N PRO A 149 -5.93 22.81 -1.59
CA PRO A 149 -6.61 22.52 -2.86
C PRO A 149 -5.74 21.71 -3.85
N ALA A 150 -4.45 22.03 -3.96
CA ALA A 150 -3.51 21.26 -4.77
C ALA A 150 -3.37 19.80 -4.30
N ALA A 151 -3.32 19.57 -2.99
CA ALA A 151 -3.25 18.23 -2.42
C ALA A 151 -4.57 17.45 -2.57
N ALA A 152 -5.71 18.15 -2.53
CA ALA A 152 -7.02 17.56 -2.79
C ALA A 152 -7.16 17.12 -4.26
N ALA A 153 -6.69 17.93 -5.21
CA ALA A 153 -6.64 17.57 -6.62
C ALA A 153 -5.80 16.30 -6.84
N LEU A 154 -4.58 16.25 -6.28
CA LEU A 154 -3.73 15.06 -6.34
C LEU A 154 -4.37 13.83 -5.69
N ALA A 155 -5.09 13.99 -4.59
CA ALA A 155 -5.80 12.89 -3.95
C ALA A 155 -6.93 12.33 -4.82
N SER A 156 -7.62 13.19 -5.59
CA SER A 156 -8.63 12.76 -6.55
C SER A 156 -8.01 12.01 -7.73
N GLU A 157 -6.86 12.47 -8.23
CA GLU A 157 -6.11 11.81 -9.29
C GLU A 157 -5.61 10.42 -8.85
N GLU A 158 -5.07 10.32 -7.62
CA GLU A 158 -4.67 9.05 -7.02
C GLU A 158 -5.85 8.06 -6.93
N LEU A 159 -7.04 8.55 -6.58
CA LEU A 159 -8.25 7.72 -6.55
C LEU A 159 -8.60 7.20 -7.95
N ASN A 160 -8.55 8.07 -8.97
CA ASN A 160 -8.81 7.69 -10.35
C ASN A 160 -7.83 6.61 -10.82
N TYR A 161 -6.53 6.75 -10.56
CA TYR A 161 -5.55 5.71 -10.90
C TYR A 161 -5.81 4.40 -10.17
N LYS A 162 -6.24 4.43 -8.90
CA LYS A 162 -6.60 3.21 -8.16
C LYS A 162 -7.80 2.51 -8.79
N LEU A 163 -8.79 3.25 -9.28
CA LEU A 163 -9.92 2.68 -10.00
C LEU A 163 -9.48 2.04 -11.31
N LEU A 164 -8.63 2.70 -12.09
CA LEU A 164 -8.10 2.17 -13.36
C LEU A 164 -7.28 0.88 -13.16
N ILE A 165 -6.53 0.77 -12.06
CA ILE A 165 -5.66 -0.37 -11.80
C ILE A 165 -6.43 -1.50 -11.06
N SER A 166 -7.65 -1.25 -10.59
CA SER A 166 -8.41 -2.16 -9.73
C SER A 166 -8.57 -3.57 -10.31
N ASP A 167 -8.89 -3.70 -11.61
CA ASP A 167 -9.03 -4.99 -12.30
C ASP A 167 -7.73 -5.80 -12.28
N SER A 168 -6.59 -5.13 -12.45
CA SER A 168 -5.28 -5.78 -12.39
C SER A 168 -4.96 -6.27 -10.97
N LEU A 169 -5.38 -5.54 -9.93
CA LEU A 169 -5.21 -5.93 -8.53
C LEU A 169 -6.13 -7.10 -8.17
N ALA A 170 -7.36 -7.09 -8.66
CA ALA A 170 -8.30 -8.21 -8.53
C ALA A 170 -7.72 -9.48 -9.17
N THR A 171 -7.13 -9.37 -10.35
CA THR A 171 -6.43 -10.49 -11.01
C THR A 171 -5.25 -11.01 -10.19
N LYS A 172 -4.46 -10.12 -9.57
CA LYS A 172 -3.36 -10.52 -8.67
C LYS A 172 -3.88 -11.24 -7.42
N LEU A 173 -4.97 -10.76 -6.82
CA LEU A 173 -5.62 -11.40 -5.67
C LEU A 173 -6.16 -12.79 -6.06
N GLN A 174 -6.79 -12.91 -7.23
CA GLN A 174 -7.25 -14.19 -7.76
C GLN A 174 -6.09 -15.17 -7.94
N LYS A 175 -4.98 -14.73 -8.54
CA LYS A 175 -3.77 -15.56 -8.69
C LYS A 175 -3.21 -15.99 -7.34
N LEU A 176 -3.16 -15.08 -6.35
CA LEU A 176 -2.74 -15.39 -4.99
C LEU A 176 -3.62 -16.48 -4.36
N LEU A 177 -4.94 -16.39 -4.56
CA LEU A 177 -5.90 -17.40 -4.09
C LEU A 177 -5.72 -18.74 -4.81
N MET A 178 -5.42 -18.74 -6.11
CA MET A 178 -5.20 -19.97 -6.87
C MET A 178 -3.91 -20.70 -6.47
N LEU A 179 -2.88 -19.95 -6.08
CA LEU A 179 -1.59 -20.49 -5.63
C LEU A 179 -1.59 -20.94 -4.17
N SER A 180 -2.61 -20.58 -3.38
CA SER A 180 -2.67 -20.97 -1.98
C SER A 180 -3.18 -22.40 -1.79
N SER A 181 -2.79 -23.02 -0.67
CA SER A 181 -3.27 -24.36 -0.33
C SER A 181 -4.79 -24.37 -0.18
N HIS A 182 -5.43 -25.38 -0.79
CA HIS A 182 -6.88 -25.52 -0.84
C HIS A 182 -7.65 -24.30 -1.39
N ARG A 183 -6.99 -23.39 -2.12
CA ARG A 183 -7.57 -22.13 -2.62
C ARG A 183 -8.22 -21.28 -1.53
N ARG A 184 -7.59 -21.23 -0.36
CA ARG A 184 -8.04 -20.44 0.80
C ARG A 184 -6.93 -19.50 1.25
N LEU A 185 -7.30 -18.30 1.71
CA LEU A 185 -6.36 -17.32 2.27
C LEU A 185 -6.85 -16.92 3.65
N LEU A 186 -5.95 -16.95 4.64
CA LEU A 186 -6.26 -16.49 5.98
C LEU A 186 -6.34 -14.96 6.00
N LEU A 187 -7.48 -14.41 6.44
CA LEU A 187 -7.71 -12.97 6.53
C LEU A 187 -6.61 -12.24 7.32
N SER A 188 -6.13 -12.82 8.42
CA SER A 188 -5.06 -12.23 9.23
C SER A 188 -3.74 -12.05 8.47
N LYS A 189 -3.48 -12.88 7.45
CA LYS A 189 -2.32 -12.73 6.56
C LYS A 189 -2.60 -11.73 5.44
N LEU A 190 -3.83 -11.70 4.94
CA LEU A 190 -4.26 -10.75 3.90
C LEU A 190 -4.13 -9.30 4.38
N VAL A 191 -4.42 -9.02 5.65
CA VAL A 191 -4.26 -7.67 6.25
C VAL A 191 -2.86 -7.08 6.04
N HIS A 192 -1.81 -7.91 5.99
CA HIS A 192 -0.45 -7.43 5.73
C HIS A 192 -0.19 -7.07 4.26
N LEU A 193 -0.91 -7.69 3.32
CA LEU A 193 -0.84 -7.43 1.88
C LEU A 193 -1.88 -6.41 1.39
N ALA A 194 -2.86 -6.08 2.23
CA ALA A 194 -3.95 -5.16 1.92
C ALA A 194 -3.49 -3.83 1.30
N PRO A 195 -2.43 -3.15 1.80
CA PRO A 195 -1.94 -1.90 1.20
C PRO A 195 -1.46 -2.07 -0.25
N ASP A 196 -0.88 -3.22 -0.57
CA ASP A 196 -0.31 -3.52 -1.90
C ASP A 196 -1.39 -3.95 -2.89
N LEU A 197 -2.46 -4.57 -2.39
CA LEU A 197 -3.64 -4.97 -3.16
C LEU A 197 -4.69 -3.86 -3.27
N GLY A 198 -4.44 -2.67 -2.69
CA GLY A 198 -5.37 -1.54 -2.72
C GLY A 198 -6.64 -1.76 -1.90
N LEU A 199 -6.63 -2.70 -0.94
CA LEU A 199 -7.79 -2.99 -0.12
C LEU A 199 -8.01 -1.91 0.94
N PRO A 200 -9.27 -1.59 1.27
CA PRO A 200 -9.59 -0.66 2.34
C PRO A 200 -9.16 -1.25 3.70
N PRO A 201 -8.98 -0.45 4.75
CA PRO A 201 -8.52 -0.95 6.05
C PRO A 201 -9.56 -1.82 6.80
N ASN A 202 -10.81 -1.87 6.33
CA ASN A 202 -11.95 -2.52 6.98
C ASN A 202 -12.67 -3.54 6.07
N PHE A 203 -11.91 -4.18 5.17
CA PHE A 203 -12.40 -5.24 4.28
C PHE A 203 -12.75 -6.54 5.02
#